data_AF-C4IHL8-F1
#
_entry.id   AF-C4IHL8-F1
#
_cell.length_a   1.000
_cell.length_b   1.000
_cell.length_c   1.000
_cell.angle_alpha   90.00
_cell.angle_beta   90.00
_cell.angle_gamma   90.00
#
_symmetry.space_group_name_H-M   'P 1'
#
loop_
_entity.id
_entity.type
_entity.pdbx_description
1 polymer ?
#
loop_
_entity_poly.entity_id
_entity_poly.type
_entity_poly.pdbx_seq_one_letter_code
_entity_poly.pdbx_strand_id
1 'polypeptide(L)'
;MNTYGWDIVYGCSNRVVNKHLKNYIDENKIEFLYSDINKKQEIKMIFDNWEIINGGSSNFLRIKIFIKEGYFKFRNTTVDLSGVIPILEIKLDFFNDTSNPYIKELKFSFGNKTNDNIKVIVSDLSGQLYEEDEFYFNKLLISAFINNEKQVSYIFASLNVTSNIVWMNPKQFKFVYYSPTDNNDGYLCILSVVTNRDISKLSTNVDSSILSENSEVGLLISEKLFMENLLLPKLSSNMGSNITSNNFNVINTSDTTGIIKNKNTLNWYGIKVAALYYYPEINDFSMELFEGNKLKTRLSGIVKLTGYERIYSKLNMECITKFIYDNKNKKVSFEIYSTPIMECRPIFGLLDGIPAAVAKSVGNWSLKSFRDSLAFELANNFTDIINDIVNWNNLKISEVTNIILNVGFCIQGNMN
;
A
#
# COMPACT_ATOMS: atom_id res chain seq x y z
N MET A 1 -8.57 -4.17 6.79
CA MET A 1 -7.22 -4.15 6.19
C MET A 1 -6.30 -3.35 7.10
N ASN A 2 -5.16 -3.90 7.49
CA ASN A 2 -4.27 -3.31 8.48
C ASN A 2 -2.85 -3.13 7.93
N THR A 3 -2.29 -1.93 8.06
CA THR A 3 -0.87 -1.67 7.72
C THR A 3 0.09 -2.05 8.84
N TYR A 4 -0.40 -2.56 9.98
CA TYR A 4 0.38 -2.97 11.15
C TYR A 4 1.34 -1.89 11.66
N GLY A 5 0.90 -0.63 11.59
CA GLY A 5 1.69 0.52 12.04
C GLY A 5 2.62 1.09 10.97
N TRP A 6 2.60 0.59 9.73
CA TRP A 6 3.27 1.20 8.56
C TRP A 6 2.35 2.23 7.86
N ASP A 7 2.93 3.12 7.07
CA ASP A 7 2.15 4.17 6.40
C ASP A 7 1.60 3.71 5.05
N ILE A 8 2.45 3.06 4.25
CA ILE A 8 2.09 2.45 2.95
C ILE A 8 2.78 1.10 2.81
N VAL A 9 2.03 0.08 2.42
CA VAL A 9 2.52 -1.27 2.12
C VAL A 9 2.29 -1.56 0.64
N TYR A 10 3.30 -2.08 -0.03
CA TYR A 10 3.25 -2.52 -1.44
C TYR A 10 3.39 -4.03 -1.50
N GLY A 11 2.65 -4.70 -2.37
CA GLY A 11 2.68 -6.15 -2.54
C GLY A 11 2.71 -6.55 -4.01
N CYS A 12 3.42 -7.64 -4.31
CA CYS A 12 3.39 -8.32 -5.61
C CYS A 12 3.39 -9.84 -5.41
N SER A 13 2.61 -10.55 -6.21
CA SER A 13 2.56 -12.01 -6.23
C SER A 13 3.88 -12.61 -6.73
N ASN A 14 4.35 -13.66 -6.06
CA ASN A 14 5.56 -14.36 -6.45
C ASN A 14 5.38 -15.06 -7.81
N ARG A 15 4.14 -15.40 -8.20
CA ARG A 15 3.82 -15.98 -9.51
C ARG A 15 4.27 -15.04 -10.62
N VAL A 16 4.01 -13.76 -10.46
CA VAL A 16 4.40 -12.74 -11.44
C VAL A 16 5.92 -12.58 -11.42
N VAL A 17 6.53 -12.47 -10.24
CA VAL A 17 7.99 -12.36 -10.11
C VAL A 17 8.70 -13.57 -10.73
N ASN A 18 8.21 -14.79 -10.50
CA ASN A 18 8.77 -16.03 -11.06
C ASN A 18 8.73 -16.05 -12.59
N LYS A 19 7.68 -15.51 -13.21
CA LYS A 19 7.60 -15.38 -14.68
C LYS A 19 8.75 -14.52 -15.21
N HIS A 20 9.01 -13.38 -14.58
CA HIS A 20 10.08 -12.47 -15.01
C HIS A 20 11.48 -12.97 -14.64
N LEU A 21 11.64 -13.59 -13.46
CA LEU A 21 12.90 -14.19 -13.03
C LEU A 21 13.32 -15.32 -13.98
N LYS A 22 12.38 -16.19 -14.38
CA LYS A 22 12.63 -17.24 -15.36
C LYS A 22 13.14 -16.66 -16.68
N ASN A 23 12.43 -15.69 -17.24
CA ASN A 23 12.85 -15.03 -18.48
C ASN A 23 14.25 -14.41 -18.35
N TYR A 24 14.55 -13.78 -17.21
CA TYR A 24 15.87 -13.21 -16.97
C TYR A 24 16.99 -14.27 -16.98
N ILE A 25 16.79 -15.41 -16.30
CA ILE A 25 17.77 -16.49 -16.29
C ILE A 25 17.97 -17.07 -17.70
N ASP A 26 16.87 -17.32 -18.41
CA ASP A 26 16.88 -17.88 -19.78
C ASP A 26 17.59 -16.94 -20.78
N GLU A 27 17.25 -15.65 -20.77
CA GLU A 27 17.78 -14.66 -21.72
C GLU A 27 19.27 -14.35 -21.48
N ASN A 28 19.69 -14.30 -20.21
CA ASN A 28 21.08 -13.98 -19.86
C ASN A 28 22.00 -15.21 -19.85
N LYS A 29 21.46 -16.43 -19.97
CA LYS A 29 22.21 -17.69 -19.98
C LYS A 29 23.18 -17.77 -18.80
N ILE A 30 22.68 -17.53 -17.59
CA ILE A 30 23.49 -17.39 -16.39
C ILE A 30 24.29 -18.68 -16.13
N GLU A 31 25.60 -18.52 -15.97
CA GLU A 31 26.54 -19.60 -15.66
C GLU A 31 27.45 -19.18 -14.50
N PHE A 32 27.55 -20.03 -13.47
CA PHE A 32 28.45 -19.79 -12.36
C PHE A 32 29.68 -20.69 -12.43
N LEU A 33 30.84 -20.05 -12.33
CA LEU A 33 32.16 -20.68 -12.31
C LEU A 33 32.92 -20.30 -11.05
N TYR A 34 33.54 -21.28 -10.40
CA TYR A 34 34.49 -21.03 -9.31
C TYR A 34 35.60 -22.08 -9.34
N SER A 35 36.83 -21.64 -9.05
CA SER A 35 38.00 -22.51 -8.95
C SER A 35 38.92 -22.04 -7.82
N ASP A 36 39.45 -22.98 -7.05
CA ASP A 36 40.50 -22.80 -6.05
C ASP A 36 41.62 -23.79 -6.36
N ILE A 37 42.64 -23.30 -7.09
CA ILE A 37 43.77 -24.10 -7.57
C ILE A 37 44.54 -24.72 -6.41
N ASN A 38 44.69 -23.98 -5.30
CA ASN A 38 45.43 -24.45 -4.13
C ASN A 38 44.74 -25.63 -3.44
N LYS A 39 43.41 -25.64 -3.45
CA LYS A 39 42.60 -26.75 -2.90
C LYS A 39 42.21 -27.80 -3.93
N LYS A 40 42.59 -27.62 -5.21
CA LYS A 40 42.19 -28.46 -6.34
C LYS A 40 40.66 -28.65 -6.39
N GLN A 41 39.94 -27.55 -6.26
CA GLN A 41 38.49 -27.52 -6.27
C GLN A 41 37.98 -26.65 -7.40
N GLU A 42 36.94 -27.11 -8.10
CA GLU A 42 36.25 -26.30 -9.10
C GLU A 42 34.76 -26.67 -9.17
N ILE A 43 33.93 -25.73 -9.60
CA ILE A 43 32.51 -25.94 -9.85
C ILE A 43 32.07 -25.10 -11.04
N LYS A 44 31.24 -25.72 -11.89
CA LYS A 44 30.55 -25.11 -13.01
C LYS A 44 29.07 -25.46 -12.91
N MET A 45 28.20 -24.46 -13.00
CA MET A 45 26.76 -24.64 -13.00
C MET A 45 26.14 -23.77 -14.09
N ILE A 46 25.42 -24.40 -15.00
CA ILE A 46 24.58 -23.73 -16.00
C ILE A 46 23.13 -23.95 -15.56
N PHE A 47 22.42 -22.86 -15.35
CA PHE A 47 21.06 -22.91 -14.80
C PHE A 47 20.02 -23.05 -15.91
N ASP A 48 18.97 -23.82 -15.61
CA ASP A 48 17.74 -23.85 -16.40
C ASP A 48 16.80 -22.74 -15.93
N ASN A 49 16.49 -22.70 -14.63
CA ASN A 49 15.57 -21.73 -14.06
C ASN A 49 15.84 -21.48 -12.57
N TRP A 50 15.41 -20.33 -12.07
CA TRP A 50 15.33 -20.02 -10.64
C TRP A 50 13.86 -19.74 -10.28
N GLU A 51 13.34 -20.42 -9.26
CA GLU A 51 11.93 -20.34 -8.87
C GLU A 51 11.79 -20.01 -7.38
N ILE A 52 11.13 -18.90 -7.05
CA ILE A 52 10.76 -18.53 -5.69
C ILE A 52 9.64 -19.46 -5.21
N ILE A 53 9.82 -20.02 -4.02
CA ILE A 53 8.86 -20.89 -3.36
C ILE A 53 8.53 -20.39 -1.95
N ASN A 54 7.42 -20.89 -1.39
CA ASN A 54 6.98 -20.54 -0.04
C ASN A 54 7.93 -21.04 1.05
N GLY A 55 7.87 -20.37 2.21
CA GLY A 55 8.71 -20.67 3.37
C GLY A 55 9.95 -19.79 3.55
N GLY A 56 10.13 -18.76 2.72
CA GLY A 56 11.12 -17.71 2.96
C GLY A 56 10.86 -16.99 4.29
N SER A 57 11.93 -16.55 4.96
CA SER A 57 11.84 -15.91 6.28
C SER A 57 12.23 -14.43 6.22
N SER A 58 11.36 -13.54 6.70
CA SER A 58 11.63 -12.10 6.79
C SER A 58 12.10 -11.51 5.45
N ASN A 59 13.38 -11.15 5.32
CA ASN A 59 14.00 -10.56 4.13
C ASN A 59 14.73 -11.59 3.24
N PHE A 60 14.53 -12.88 3.46
CA PHE A 60 15.04 -13.95 2.61
C PHE A 60 13.96 -14.48 1.67
N LEU A 61 14.34 -14.70 0.41
CA LEU A 61 13.56 -15.49 -0.53
C LEU A 61 14.07 -16.92 -0.52
N ARG A 62 13.15 -17.89 -0.43
CA ARG A 62 13.46 -19.30 -0.64
C ARG A 62 13.30 -19.61 -2.12
N ILE A 63 14.33 -20.17 -2.72
CA ILE A 63 14.45 -20.32 -4.18
C ILE A 63 14.94 -21.72 -4.51
N LYS A 64 14.26 -22.38 -5.44
CA LYS A 64 14.77 -23.57 -6.15
C LYS A 64 15.65 -23.13 -7.30
N ILE A 65 16.82 -23.71 -7.39
CA ILE A 65 17.76 -23.47 -8.47
C ILE A 65 17.82 -24.75 -9.30
N PHE A 66 17.41 -24.69 -10.56
CA PHE A 66 17.44 -25.84 -11.45
C PHE A 66 18.77 -25.84 -12.21
N ILE A 67 19.65 -26.80 -11.93
CA ILE A 67 20.92 -26.94 -12.67
C ILE A 67 20.67 -27.81 -13.89
N LYS A 68 20.83 -27.24 -15.08
CA LYS A 68 20.63 -27.94 -16.36
C LYS A 68 21.78 -28.89 -16.63
N GLU A 69 22.99 -28.36 -16.53
CA GLU A 69 24.25 -29.07 -16.76
C GLU A 69 25.35 -28.43 -15.92
N GLY A 70 26.36 -29.21 -15.55
CA GLY A 70 27.45 -28.72 -14.74
C GLY A 70 28.22 -29.84 -14.09
N TYR A 71 29.23 -29.47 -13.33
CA TYR A 71 30.00 -30.42 -12.54
C TYR A 71 30.68 -29.71 -11.39
N PHE A 72 31.12 -30.46 -10.38
CA PHE A 72 32.14 -30.00 -9.46
C PHE A 72 33.26 -31.03 -9.33
N LYS A 73 34.46 -30.56 -8.97
CA LYS A 73 35.62 -31.41 -8.70
C LYS A 73 36.19 -31.14 -7.33
N PHE A 74 36.59 -32.22 -6.67
CA PHE A 74 37.34 -32.20 -5.43
C PHE A 74 38.20 -33.46 -5.36
N ARG A 75 39.45 -33.35 -4.85
CA ARG A 75 40.35 -34.50 -4.65
C ARG A 75 40.52 -35.41 -5.90
N ASN A 76 40.51 -34.84 -7.10
CA ASN A 76 40.52 -35.52 -8.41
C ASN A 76 39.25 -36.31 -8.79
N THR A 77 38.21 -36.28 -7.96
CA THR A 77 36.87 -36.78 -8.31
C THR A 77 36.09 -35.68 -9.03
N THR A 78 35.34 -36.06 -10.07
CA THR A 78 34.39 -35.17 -10.77
C THR A 78 32.99 -35.72 -10.57
N VAL A 79 32.07 -34.87 -10.16
CA VAL A 79 30.66 -35.20 -9.93
C VAL A 79 29.82 -34.36 -10.88
N ASP A 80 28.88 -35.01 -11.57
CA ASP A 80 27.91 -34.37 -12.47
C ASP A 80 26.85 -33.63 -11.65
N LEU A 81 26.44 -32.45 -12.11
CA LEU A 81 25.39 -31.64 -11.48
C LEU A 81 24.12 -31.53 -12.33
N SER A 82 24.05 -32.26 -13.44
CA SER A 82 22.89 -32.24 -14.34
C SER A 82 21.63 -32.74 -13.63
N GLY A 83 20.61 -31.87 -13.52
CA GLY A 83 19.35 -32.19 -12.84
C GLY A 83 19.37 -32.07 -11.32
N VAL A 84 20.47 -31.61 -10.72
CA VAL A 84 20.56 -31.31 -9.28
C VAL A 84 19.76 -30.03 -8.98
N ILE A 85 18.96 -30.05 -7.89
CA ILE A 85 18.04 -28.96 -7.54
C ILE A 85 18.26 -28.50 -6.10
N PRO A 86 19.21 -27.59 -5.83
CA PRO A 86 19.35 -27.01 -4.49
C PRO A 86 18.19 -26.05 -4.19
N ILE A 87 17.81 -26.02 -2.91
CA ILE A 87 16.92 -25.02 -2.33
C ILE A 87 17.76 -24.09 -1.46
N LEU A 88 17.79 -22.82 -1.84
CA LEU A 88 18.53 -21.77 -1.15
C LEU A 88 17.57 -20.78 -0.50
N GLU A 89 18.00 -20.18 0.60
CA GLU A 89 17.47 -18.90 1.06
C GLU A 89 18.49 -17.81 0.78
N ILE A 90 18.09 -16.82 -0.03
CA ILE A 90 18.95 -15.70 -0.41
C ILE A 90 18.33 -14.41 0.11
N LYS A 91 19.14 -13.62 0.81
CA LYS A 91 18.74 -12.31 1.33
C LYS A 91 18.48 -11.33 0.17
N LEU A 92 17.42 -10.54 0.30
CA LEU A 92 17.21 -9.33 -0.50
C LEU A 92 17.60 -8.08 0.29
N ASP A 93 18.15 -7.10 -0.42
CA ASP A 93 18.45 -5.78 0.16
C ASP A 93 18.22 -4.67 -0.88
N PHE A 94 18.10 -3.44 -0.37
CA PHE A 94 17.95 -2.26 -1.21
C PHE A 94 19.31 -1.65 -1.53
N PHE A 95 19.62 -1.59 -2.82
CA PHE A 95 20.85 -0.99 -3.34
C PHE A 95 20.55 0.39 -3.92
N ASN A 96 21.54 1.28 -3.88
CA ASN A 96 21.43 2.56 -4.60
C ASN A 96 21.58 2.30 -6.09
N ASP A 97 20.72 2.89 -6.90
CA ASP A 97 20.99 2.96 -8.34
C ASP A 97 22.27 3.76 -8.58
N THR A 98 23.10 3.28 -9.51
CA THR A 98 24.42 3.90 -9.77
C THR A 98 24.32 5.27 -10.45
N SER A 99 23.22 5.55 -11.14
CA SER A 99 23.02 6.77 -11.92
C SER A 99 22.10 7.77 -11.24
N ASN A 100 21.23 7.31 -10.33
CA ASN A 100 20.22 8.11 -9.68
C ASN A 100 20.10 7.81 -8.17
N PRO A 101 20.57 8.71 -7.28
CA PRO A 101 20.51 8.47 -5.83
C PRO A 101 19.09 8.44 -5.27
N TYR A 102 18.11 8.94 -6.03
CA TYR A 102 16.68 8.94 -5.69
C TYR A 102 15.97 7.65 -6.06
N ILE A 103 16.67 6.66 -6.61
CA ILE A 103 16.13 5.33 -6.89
C ILE A 103 16.88 4.31 -6.04
N LYS A 104 16.11 3.42 -5.40
CA LYS A 104 16.63 2.20 -4.75
C LYS A 104 16.14 0.99 -5.51
N GLU A 105 16.98 -0.02 -5.62
CA GLU A 105 16.63 -1.27 -6.30
C GLU A 105 16.69 -2.41 -5.30
N LEU A 106 15.60 -3.17 -5.19
CA LEU A 106 15.55 -4.40 -4.43
C LEU A 106 16.19 -5.50 -5.27
N LYS A 107 17.34 -6.02 -4.82
CA LYS A 107 18.13 -7.03 -5.53
C LYS A 107 18.57 -8.14 -4.58
N PHE A 108 19.05 -9.24 -5.14
CA PHE A 108 19.77 -10.23 -4.36
C PHE A 108 21.01 -9.62 -3.70
N SER A 109 21.23 -9.97 -2.43
CA SER A 109 22.44 -9.63 -1.70
C SER A 109 23.18 -10.91 -1.36
N PHE A 110 24.16 -11.29 -2.18
CA PHE A 110 24.91 -12.54 -1.97
C PHE A 110 25.93 -12.43 -0.84
N GLY A 111 26.35 -11.21 -0.51
CA GLY A 111 27.21 -10.96 0.64
C GLY A 111 28.62 -11.53 0.45
N ASN A 112 29.14 -12.19 1.49
CA ASN A 112 30.49 -12.73 1.48
C ASN A 112 30.55 -14.01 2.31
N LYS A 113 31.71 -14.69 2.35
CA LYS A 113 31.84 -15.99 3.03
C LYS A 113 31.67 -15.94 4.57
N THR A 114 31.56 -14.74 5.16
CA THR A 114 31.42 -14.54 6.61
C THR A 114 30.02 -14.10 7.02
N ASN A 115 29.09 -13.89 6.07
CA ASN A 115 27.71 -13.57 6.37
C ASN A 115 26.75 -14.66 5.86
N ASP A 116 25.63 -14.81 6.55
CA ASP A 116 24.61 -15.83 6.24
C ASP A 116 23.58 -15.32 5.22
N ASN A 117 24.04 -14.56 4.23
CA ASN A 117 23.19 -14.00 3.18
C ASN A 117 22.68 -15.06 2.21
N ILE A 118 23.39 -16.19 2.09
CA ILE A 118 23.00 -17.36 1.33
C ILE A 118 23.00 -18.54 2.29
N LYS A 119 21.87 -19.23 2.41
CA LYS A 119 21.71 -20.43 3.22
C LYS A 119 21.27 -21.59 2.34
N VAL A 120 21.94 -22.73 2.47
CA VAL A 120 21.49 -23.97 1.83
C VAL A 120 20.45 -24.62 2.74
N ILE A 121 19.21 -24.72 2.25
CA ILE A 121 18.09 -25.36 2.98
C ILE A 121 18.03 -26.84 2.64
N VAL A 122 18.17 -27.15 1.35
CA VAL A 122 18.26 -28.51 0.81
C VAL A 122 19.34 -28.50 -0.26
N SER A 123 20.32 -29.38 -0.16
CA SER A 123 21.42 -29.46 -1.13
C SER A 123 20.95 -29.98 -2.48
N ASP A 124 20.11 -30.99 -2.48
CA ASP A 124 19.55 -31.52 -3.72
C ASP A 124 18.17 -32.17 -3.47
N LEU A 125 17.13 -31.53 -3.98
CA LEU A 125 15.77 -32.05 -3.91
C LEU A 125 15.59 -33.31 -4.78
N SER A 126 16.44 -33.52 -5.78
CA SER A 126 16.38 -34.69 -6.67
C SER A 126 16.96 -35.96 -6.03
N GLY A 127 17.78 -35.81 -4.99
CA GLY A 127 18.42 -36.93 -4.29
C GLY A 127 19.51 -37.61 -5.12
N GLN A 128 20.35 -36.85 -5.83
CA GLN A 128 21.53 -37.36 -6.53
C GLN A 128 22.80 -37.19 -5.70
N LEU A 129 22.87 -36.17 -4.84
CA LEU A 129 24.03 -35.89 -3.98
C LEU A 129 23.88 -36.55 -2.60
N TYR A 130 24.94 -37.20 -2.14
CA TYR A 130 24.99 -37.90 -0.84
C TYR A 130 26.34 -37.74 -0.15
N GLU A 131 26.35 -37.79 1.18
CA GLU A 131 27.55 -37.88 2.04
C GLU A 131 28.62 -36.81 1.73
N GLU A 132 29.81 -37.22 1.27
CA GLU A 132 30.93 -36.31 0.98
C GLU A 132 30.60 -35.36 -0.18
N ASP A 133 29.85 -35.83 -1.19
CA ASP A 133 29.51 -35.02 -2.36
C ASP A 133 28.63 -33.83 -1.96
N GLU A 134 27.64 -34.07 -1.10
CA GLU A 134 26.74 -33.03 -0.58
C GLU A 134 27.51 -31.97 0.22
N PHE A 135 28.44 -32.40 1.07
CA PHE A 135 29.27 -31.50 1.87
C PHE A 135 30.14 -30.58 1.00
N TYR A 136 30.85 -31.13 0.01
CA TYR A 136 31.70 -30.32 -0.86
C TYR A 136 30.88 -29.47 -1.82
N PHE A 137 29.76 -29.99 -2.34
CA PHE A 137 28.83 -29.24 -3.17
C PHE A 137 28.35 -27.98 -2.46
N ASN A 138 27.83 -28.09 -1.22
CA ASN A 138 27.32 -26.94 -0.48
C ASN A 138 28.35 -25.81 -0.32
N LYS A 139 29.60 -26.17 -0.01
CA LYS A 139 30.70 -25.21 0.15
C LYS A 139 31.07 -24.53 -1.17
N LEU A 140 31.11 -25.30 -2.26
CA LEU A 140 31.44 -24.78 -3.59
C LEU A 140 30.29 -23.97 -4.20
N LEU A 141 29.04 -24.37 -3.96
CA LEU A 141 27.82 -23.67 -4.34
C LEU A 141 27.84 -22.23 -3.80
N ILE A 142 28.01 -22.06 -2.49
CA ILE A 142 28.09 -20.72 -1.87
C ILE A 142 29.25 -19.91 -2.45
N SER A 143 30.41 -20.54 -2.64
CA SER A 143 31.58 -19.86 -3.22
C SER A 143 31.33 -19.40 -4.67
N ALA A 144 30.61 -20.20 -5.46
CA ALA A 144 30.27 -19.88 -6.83
C ALA A 144 29.27 -18.71 -6.91
N PHE A 145 28.24 -18.69 -6.06
CA PHE A 145 27.29 -17.56 -6.00
C PHE A 145 28.01 -16.25 -5.66
N ILE A 146 28.82 -16.25 -4.60
CA ILE A 146 29.57 -15.05 -4.19
C ILE A 146 30.54 -14.60 -5.29
N ASN A 147 31.25 -15.54 -5.93
CA ASN A 147 32.22 -15.20 -6.98
C ASN A 147 31.58 -14.61 -8.25
N ASN A 148 30.32 -14.97 -8.52
CA ASN A 148 29.60 -14.57 -9.73
C ASN A 148 28.49 -13.56 -9.45
N GLU A 149 28.48 -12.90 -8.29
CA GLU A 149 27.44 -11.94 -7.89
C GLU A 149 27.12 -10.91 -8.97
N LYS A 150 28.15 -10.39 -9.65
CA LYS A 150 27.98 -9.39 -10.72
C LYS A 150 27.21 -9.87 -11.94
N GLN A 151 27.08 -11.18 -12.14
CA GLN A 151 26.28 -11.73 -13.24
C GLN A 151 24.78 -11.65 -12.96
N VAL A 152 24.37 -11.55 -11.69
CA VAL A 152 22.95 -11.49 -11.30
C VAL A 152 22.59 -10.06 -10.89
N SER A 153 21.99 -9.35 -11.82
CA SER A 153 21.52 -7.97 -11.69
C SER A 153 19.99 -7.83 -11.69
N TYR A 154 19.26 -8.95 -11.52
CA TYR A 154 17.80 -8.96 -11.50
C TYR A 154 17.23 -7.98 -10.47
N ILE A 155 16.33 -7.11 -10.92
CA ILE A 155 15.66 -6.10 -10.09
C ILE A 155 14.27 -6.62 -9.73
N PHE A 156 14.03 -6.91 -8.45
CA PHE A 156 12.71 -7.28 -7.95
C PHE A 156 11.75 -6.09 -7.94
N ALA A 157 12.27 -4.94 -7.52
CA ALA A 157 11.51 -3.70 -7.47
C ALA A 157 12.43 -2.50 -7.59
N SER A 158 11.97 -1.48 -8.30
CA SER A 158 12.51 -0.13 -8.24
C SER A 158 11.66 0.70 -7.28
N LEU A 159 12.30 1.41 -6.36
CA LEU A 159 11.68 2.28 -5.36
C LEU A 159 12.16 3.71 -5.54
N ASN A 160 11.22 4.61 -5.84
CA ASN A 160 11.47 6.04 -5.93
C ASN A 160 11.45 6.64 -4.52
N VAL A 161 12.58 7.18 -4.07
CA VAL A 161 12.70 7.92 -2.80
C VAL A 161 12.04 9.30 -2.90
N THR A 162 12.00 9.84 -4.11
CA THR A 162 11.31 11.08 -4.45
C THR A 162 10.48 10.89 -5.71
N SER A 163 9.23 11.32 -5.69
CA SER A 163 8.29 11.21 -6.80
C SER A 163 7.43 12.47 -6.97
N ASN A 164 6.51 12.42 -7.93
CA ASN A 164 5.56 13.49 -8.18
C ASN A 164 4.47 13.54 -7.12
N ILE A 165 4.11 12.40 -6.54
CA ILE A 165 3.12 12.32 -5.44
C ILE A 165 3.87 12.39 -4.11
N VAL A 166 4.29 13.61 -3.76
CA VAL A 166 5.24 13.89 -2.65
C VAL A 166 4.86 13.27 -1.31
N TRP A 167 3.56 13.15 -1.00
CA TRP A 167 3.10 12.57 0.27
C TRP A 167 3.34 11.07 0.38
N MET A 168 3.64 10.39 -0.72
CA MET A 168 3.99 8.97 -0.75
C MET A 168 5.51 8.71 -0.61
N ASN A 169 6.34 9.75 -0.66
CA ASN A 169 7.79 9.62 -0.62
C ASN A 169 8.26 8.89 0.64
N PRO A 170 8.82 7.68 0.51
CA PRO A 170 9.21 6.89 1.66
C PRO A 170 10.48 7.45 2.28
N LYS A 171 10.54 7.47 3.62
CA LYS A 171 11.73 7.84 4.39
C LYS A 171 12.48 6.64 4.92
N GLN A 172 11.75 5.59 5.30
CA GLN A 172 12.32 4.30 5.68
C GLN A 172 11.43 3.18 5.14
N PHE A 173 12.04 2.07 4.79
CA PHE A 173 11.34 0.94 4.19
C PHE A 173 12.03 -0.39 4.50
N LYS A 174 11.27 -1.49 4.45
CA LYS A 174 11.75 -2.86 4.65
C LYS A 174 11.11 -3.80 3.63
N PHE A 175 11.87 -4.77 3.16
CA PHE A 175 11.35 -5.89 2.39
C PHE A 175 10.91 -7.02 3.34
N VAL A 176 9.79 -7.66 3.02
CA VAL A 176 9.28 -8.86 3.70
C VAL A 176 8.69 -9.83 2.68
N TYR A 177 9.02 -11.11 2.79
CA TYR A 177 8.29 -12.18 2.13
C TYR A 177 7.15 -12.68 3.03
N TYR A 178 5.95 -12.80 2.47
CA TYR A 178 4.77 -13.29 3.18
C TYR A 178 4.22 -14.54 2.50
N SER A 179 4.01 -15.61 3.27
CA SER A 179 3.34 -16.83 2.79
C SER A 179 1.92 -16.89 3.40
N PRO A 180 0.87 -16.71 2.58
CA PRO A 180 -0.51 -16.94 2.99
C PRO A 180 -0.74 -18.37 3.51
N THR A 181 -1.67 -18.52 4.44
CA THR A 181 -1.97 -19.80 5.11
C THR A 181 -2.57 -20.86 4.20
N ASP A 182 -3.16 -20.46 3.08
CA ASP A 182 -3.71 -21.36 2.06
C ASP A 182 -2.64 -21.89 1.07
N ASN A 183 -1.37 -21.52 1.26
CA ASN A 183 -0.18 -22.04 0.58
C ASN A 183 -0.15 -21.96 -0.96
N ASN A 184 -1.14 -21.33 -1.60
CA ASN A 184 -1.28 -21.35 -3.05
C ASN A 184 -0.41 -20.31 -3.78
N ASP A 185 -0.07 -19.20 -3.12
CA ASP A 185 0.78 -18.13 -3.66
C ASP A 185 1.71 -17.62 -2.54
N GLY A 186 2.67 -16.77 -2.85
CA GLY A 186 3.49 -16.06 -1.88
C GLY A 186 3.70 -14.63 -2.31
N TYR A 187 3.85 -13.70 -1.35
CA TYR A 187 3.84 -12.28 -1.63
C TYR A 187 5.18 -11.64 -1.29
N LEU A 188 5.72 -10.88 -2.24
CA LEU A 188 6.83 -9.97 -2.00
C LEU A 188 6.24 -8.63 -1.56
N CYS A 189 6.65 -8.15 -0.39
CA CYS A 189 6.09 -6.95 0.20
C CYS A 189 7.18 -5.93 0.54
N ILE A 190 6.89 -4.66 0.27
CA ILE A 190 7.69 -3.52 0.73
C ILE A 190 6.85 -2.73 1.72
N LEU A 191 7.32 -2.63 2.95
CA LEU A 191 6.70 -1.86 4.03
C LEU A 191 7.38 -0.50 4.08
N SER A 192 6.62 0.59 4.15
CA SER A 192 7.20 1.94 4.15
C SER A 192 6.56 2.90 5.16
N VAL A 193 7.37 3.81 5.67
CA VAL A 193 6.94 4.99 6.41
C VAL A 193 7.37 6.24 5.67
N VAL A 194 6.52 7.27 5.66
CA VAL A 194 6.75 8.54 4.93
C VAL A 194 7.37 9.62 5.82
N THR A 195 7.74 9.25 7.05
CA THR A 195 8.39 10.13 8.05
C THR A 195 9.62 9.45 8.65
N ASN A 196 10.45 10.22 9.36
CA ASN A 196 11.64 9.70 10.06
C ASN A 196 11.30 9.06 11.43
N ARG A 197 10.06 8.61 11.66
CA ARG A 197 9.67 7.96 12.93
C ARG A 197 10.35 6.60 13.08
N ASP A 198 10.57 6.17 14.32
CA ASP A 198 11.24 4.90 14.60
C ASP A 198 10.43 3.70 14.08
N ILE A 199 11.08 2.83 13.31
CA ILE A 199 10.51 1.59 12.75
C ILE A 199 11.06 0.32 13.41
N SER A 200 11.92 0.45 14.43
CA SER A 200 12.61 -0.68 15.08
C SER A 200 11.63 -1.65 15.75
N LYS A 201 10.51 -1.13 16.27
CA LYS A 201 9.47 -1.90 16.97
C LYS A 201 8.26 -2.23 16.10
N LEU A 202 8.24 -1.81 14.83
CA LEU A 202 7.13 -2.12 13.93
C LEU A 202 7.17 -3.60 13.54
N SER A 203 6.00 -4.22 13.55
CA SER A 203 5.81 -5.59 13.11
C SER A 203 6.14 -5.72 11.61
N THR A 204 6.64 -6.89 11.22
CA THR A 204 6.81 -7.27 9.80
C THR A 204 5.59 -8.02 9.27
N ASN A 205 4.47 -8.03 10.00
CA ASN A 205 3.24 -8.65 9.53
C ASN A 205 2.68 -7.92 8.31
N VAL A 206 2.07 -8.69 7.42
CA VAL A 206 1.39 -8.20 6.22
C VAL A 206 -0.03 -8.70 6.24
N ASP A 207 -0.97 -7.82 5.90
CA ASP A 207 -2.36 -8.20 5.69
C ASP A 207 -2.49 -8.83 4.29
N SER A 208 -2.79 -10.13 4.24
CA SER A 208 -2.88 -10.89 2.99
C SER A 208 -3.95 -10.38 2.03
N SER A 209 -4.93 -9.63 2.53
CA SER A 209 -5.99 -9.05 1.69
C SER A 209 -5.49 -7.95 0.75
N ILE A 210 -4.24 -7.48 0.87
CA ILE A 210 -3.65 -6.55 -0.10
C ILE A 210 -3.60 -7.14 -1.52
N LEU A 211 -3.47 -8.46 -1.65
CA LEU A 211 -3.51 -9.20 -2.93
C LEU A 211 -4.71 -10.16 -2.99
N SER A 212 -5.85 -9.75 -2.44
CA SER A 212 -7.10 -10.52 -2.56
C SER A 212 -7.57 -10.65 -4.02
N GLU A 213 -8.50 -11.56 -4.26
CA GLU A 213 -9.18 -11.72 -5.56
C GLU A 213 -8.23 -12.04 -6.73
N ASN A 214 -7.12 -12.74 -6.44
CA ASN A 214 -6.07 -13.09 -7.40
C ASN A 214 -5.38 -11.87 -8.05
N SER A 215 -5.40 -10.73 -7.36
CA SER A 215 -4.67 -9.53 -7.79
C SER A 215 -3.17 -9.79 -7.81
N GLU A 216 -2.48 -9.27 -8.82
CA GLU A 216 -1.04 -9.50 -9.00
C GLU A 216 -0.19 -8.49 -8.25
N VAL A 217 -0.67 -7.24 -8.19
CA VAL A 217 -0.03 -6.13 -7.49
C VAL A 217 -1.07 -5.41 -6.64
N GLY A 218 -0.63 -4.92 -5.49
CA GLY A 218 -1.48 -4.13 -4.60
C GLY A 218 -0.68 -3.13 -3.79
N LEU A 219 -1.36 -2.08 -3.36
CA LEU A 219 -0.86 -1.15 -2.35
C LEU A 219 -1.92 -0.93 -1.29
N LEU A 220 -1.51 -0.73 -0.04
CA LEU A 220 -2.36 -0.42 1.09
C LEU A 220 -1.87 0.85 1.76
N ILE A 221 -2.71 1.88 1.78
CA ILE A 221 -2.48 3.17 2.42
C ILE A 221 -3.16 3.19 3.79
N SER A 222 -2.45 3.66 4.81
CA SER A 222 -3.00 3.86 6.16
C SER A 222 -4.18 4.83 6.18
N GLU A 223 -5.09 4.65 7.14
CA GLU A 223 -6.28 5.49 7.31
C GLU A 223 -5.92 6.98 7.36
N LYS A 224 -4.90 7.35 8.14
CA LYS A 224 -4.45 8.74 8.24
C LYS A 224 -4.04 9.32 6.89
N LEU A 225 -3.17 8.64 6.14
CA LEU A 225 -2.71 9.13 4.85
C LEU A 225 -3.86 9.22 3.83
N PHE A 226 -4.80 8.27 3.87
CA PHE A 226 -6.02 8.32 3.08
C PHE A 226 -6.86 9.55 3.42
N MET A 227 -7.14 9.78 4.71
CA MET A 227 -7.90 10.94 5.19
C MET A 227 -7.24 12.26 4.76
N GLU A 228 -5.92 12.36 4.89
CA GLU A 228 -5.18 13.59 4.63
C GLU A 228 -5.01 13.91 3.14
N ASN A 229 -4.67 12.91 2.32
CA ASN A 229 -4.22 13.15 0.94
C ASN A 229 -5.24 12.79 -0.14
N LEU A 230 -6.23 11.94 0.18
CA LEU A 230 -7.24 11.52 -0.77
C LEU A 230 -8.62 12.09 -0.41
N LEU A 231 -9.00 12.04 0.87
CA LEU A 231 -10.33 12.46 1.33
C LEU A 231 -10.44 13.98 1.52
N LEU A 232 -9.57 14.57 2.34
CA LEU A 232 -9.61 15.99 2.72
C LEU A 232 -9.63 16.95 1.50
N PRO A 233 -8.86 16.72 0.42
CA PRO A 233 -8.89 17.61 -0.74
C PRO A 233 -10.24 17.61 -1.50
N LYS A 234 -11.06 16.57 -1.33
CA LYS A 234 -12.34 16.39 -2.02
C LYS A 234 -13.57 16.59 -1.14
N LEU A 235 -13.41 16.51 0.18
CA LEU A 235 -14.47 16.67 1.16
C LEU A 235 -15.34 17.93 0.95
N SER A 236 -14.71 19.06 0.64
CA SER A 236 -15.40 20.35 0.49
C SER A 236 -15.97 20.62 -0.91
N SER A 237 -15.83 19.67 -1.85
CA SER A 237 -16.21 19.87 -3.26
C SER A 237 -17.66 20.32 -3.47
N ASN A 238 -18.58 19.87 -2.61
CA ASN A 238 -20.01 20.19 -2.68
C ASN A 238 -20.48 21.18 -1.59
N MET A 239 -19.54 21.81 -0.87
CA MET A 239 -19.84 22.72 0.26
C MET A 239 -19.86 24.21 -0.13
N GLY A 240 -19.65 24.52 -1.41
CA GLY A 240 -19.62 25.89 -1.93
C GLY A 240 -18.25 26.57 -1.82
N SER A 241 -18.11 27.76 -2.41
CA SER A 241 -16.80 28.41 -2.61
C SER A 241 -16.12 28.92 -1.34
N ASN A 242 -16.88 29.15 -0.26
CA ASN A 242 -16.34 29.68 1.00
C ASN A 242 -15.77 28.60 1.92
N ILE A 243 -15.99 27.33 1.57
CA ILE A 243 -15.52 26.18 2.33
C ILE A 243 -14.56 25.41 1.44
N THR A 244 -13.31 25.33 1.87
CA THR A 244 -12.21 24.68 1.15
C THR A 244 -11.53 23.67 2.06
N SER A 245 -10.62 22.85 1.53
CA SER A 245 -9.80 21.92 2.34
C SER A 245 -9.02 22.61 3.47
N ASN A 246 -8.67 23.89 3.30
CA ASN A 246 -7.94 24.67 4.31
C ASN A 246 -8.75 24.92 5.58
N ASN A 247 -10.08 24.86 5.50
CA ASN A 247 -10.98 24.98 6.66
C ASN A 247 -10.93 23.76 7.57
N PHE A 248 -10.23 22.69 7.17
CA PHE A 248 -10.18 21.43 7.89
C PHE A 248 -8.72 21.00 8.21
N ASN A 249 -8.57 20.06 9.14
CA ASN A 249 -7.35 19.30 9.38
C ASN A 249 -7.67 17.85 9.75
N VAL A 250 -6.70 16.98 9.54
CA VAL A 250 -6.66 15.65 10.18
C VAL A 250 -6.03 15.80 11.57
N ILE A 251 -6.74 15.31 12.59
CA ILE A 251 -6.26 15.16 13.97
C ILE A 251 -5.81 13.71 14.14
N ASN A 252 -4.52 13.51 14.42
CA ASN A 252 -3.95 12.18 14.59
C ASN A 252 -4.49 11.51 15.86
N THR A 253 -4.93 10.27 15.74
CA THR A 253 -5.28 9.39 16.87
C THR A 253 -4.21 8.32 17.10
N SER A 254 -3.39 8.03 16.09
CA SER A 254 -2.15 7.25 16.17
C SER A 254 -1.21 7.67 15.03
N ASP A 255 -0.10 6.95 14.84
CA ASP A 255 0.77 7.14 13.67
C ASP A 255 0.03 6.91 12.34
N THR A 256 -0.96 6.02 12.31
CA THR A 256 -1.63 5.54 11.09
C THR A 256 -3.13 5.81 11.04
N THR A 257 -3.72 6.43 12.06
CA THR A 257 -5.16 6.73 12.14
C THR A 257 -5.42 8.20 12.46
N GLY A 258 -6.56 8.74 12.04
CA GLY A 258 -6.92 10.13 12.31
C GLY A 258 -8.36 10.49 11.96
N ILE A 259 -8.79 11.65 12.47
CA ILE A 259 -10.16 12.17 12.33
C ILE A 259 -10.09 13.54 11.67
N ILE A 260 -10.93 13.82 10.67
CA ILE A 260 -11.02 15.16 10.09
C ILE A 260 -11.88 16.05 10.98
N LYS A 261 -11.41 17.27 11.29
CA LYS A 261 -12.18 18.31 11.97
C LYS A 261 -12.06 19.65 11.24
N ASN A 262 -13.01 20.54 11.47
CA ASN A 262 -12.88 21.94 11.04
C ASN A 262 -11.95 22.73 11.97
N LYS A 263 -11.21 23.69 11.42
CA LYS A 263 -10.35 24.64 12.14
C LYS A 263 -11.08 25.93 12.51
N ASN A 264 -12.08 26.29 11.71
CA ASN A 264 -12.84 27.52 11.82
C ASN A 264 -14.31 27.26 11.45
N THR A 265 -15.17 28.25 11.70
CA THR A 265 -16.57 28.19 11.27
C THR A 265 -16.65 28.03 9.76
N LEU A 266 -17.43 27.04 9.32
CA LEU A 266 -17.70 26.80 7.91
C LEU A 266 -18.92 27.62 7.49
N ASN A 267 -18.67 28.65 6.69
CA ASN A 267 -19.70 29.58 6.23
C ASN A 267 -20.39 29.00 4.99
N TRP A 268 -21.60 28.49 5.16
CA TRP A 268 -22.34 27.83 4.09
C TRP A 268 -22.82 28.82 3.02
N TYR A 269 -23.03 28.33 1.81
CA TYR A 269 -23.64 29.13 0.77
C TYR A 269 -25.11 29.45 1.09
N GLY A 270 -25.63 30.50 0.46
CA GLY A 270 -26.99 30.96 0.68
C GLY A 270 -28.03 29.93 0.24
N ILE A 271 -28.92 29.55 1.15
CA ILE A 271 -30.05 28.64 0.89
C ILE A 271 -31.32 29.47 0.72
N LYS A 272 -31.95 29.37 -0.45
CA LYS A 272 -33.21 30.07 -0.73
C LYS A 272 -34.38 29.31 -0.09
N VAL A 273 -35.08 29.97 0.84
CA VAL A 273 -36.34 29.48 1.40
C VAL A 273 -37.38 30.56 1.23
N ALA A 274 -38.43 30.26 0.46
CA ALA A 274 -39.40 31.25 -0.03
C ALA A 274 -38.70 32.41 -0.77
N ALA A 275 -38.86 33.65 -0.29
CA ALA A 275 -38.37 34.86 -0.95
C ALA A 275 -36.95 35.29 -0.51
N LEU A 276 -36.37 34.66 0.53
CA LEU A 276 -35.11 35.09 1.15
C LEU A 276 -34.04 34.01 1.05
N TYR A 277 -32.78 34.47 1.08
CA TYR A 277 -31.61 33.61 1.26
C TYR A 277 -31.18 33.62 2.72
N TYR A 278 -30.82 32.44 3.23
CA TYR A 278 -30.32 32.22 4.58
C TYR A 278 -28.92 31.63 4.52
N TYR A 279 -28.08 31.97 5.48
CA TYR A 279 -26.65 31.63 5.48
C TYR A 279 -26.33 30.82 6.73
N PRO A 280 -26.37 29.47 6.65
CA PRO A 280 -25.99 28.61 7.75
C PRO A 280 -24.49 28.69 8.07
N GLU A 281 -24.16 28.44 9.33
CA GLU A 281 -22.80 28.37 9.84
C GLU A 281 -22.61 27.01 10.55
N ILE A 282 -21.56 26.27 10.22
CA ILE A 282 -21.18 25.05 10.93
C ILE A 282 -20.00 25.39 11.85
N ASN A 283 -20.19 25.20 13.15
CA ASN A 283 -19.17 25.52 14.17
C ASN A 283 -18.34 24.31 14.55
N ASP A 284 -18.96 23.12 14.58
CA ASP A 284 -18.27 21.86 14.84
C ASP A 284 -18.52 20.89 13.70
N PHE A 285 -17.46 20.30 13.20
CA PHE A 285 -17.48 19.25 12.20
C PHE A 285 -16.47 18.18 12.61
N SER A 286 -16.89 16.92 12.58
CA SER A 286 -15.99 15.77 12.66
C SER A 286 -16.38 14.70 11.67
N MET A 287 -15.39 14.08 11.04
CA MET A 287 -15.55 12.95 10.15
C MET A 287 -14.50 11.90 10.46
N GLU A 288 -14.96 10.69 10.77
CA GLU A 288 -14.12 9.55 11.14
C GLU A 288 -14.52 8.31 10.33
N LEU A 289 -13.60 7.36 10.19
CA LEU A 289 -13.91 6.08 9.61
C LEU A 289 -14.81 5.27 10.55
N PHE A 290 -15.80 4.58 9.98
CA PHE A 290 -16.78 3.80 10.70
C PHE A 290 -17.00 2.45 10.00
N GLU A 291 -16.97 1.37 10.76
CA GLU A 291 -17.16 -0.01 10.24
C GLU A 291 -16.25 -0.34 9.03
N GLY A 292 -15.05 0.25 8.98
CA GLY A 292 -14.03 0.02 7.97
C GLY A 292 -14.28 0.67 6.61
N ASN A 293 -15.52 0.69 6.10
CA ASN A 293 -15.85 1.15 4.74
C ASN A 293 -16.85 2.30 4.67
N LYS A 294 -17.12 2.95 5.81
CA LYS A 294 -18.06 4.08 5.91
C LYS A 294 -17.37 5.25 6.58
N LEU A 295 -17.91 6.44 6.35
CA LEU A 295 -17.53 7.64 7.07
C LEU A 295 -18.70 8.07 7.94
N LYS A 296 -18.43 8.30 9.22
CA LYS A 296 -19.38 8.87 10.16
C LYS A 296 -19.06 10.35 10.32
N THR A 297 -20.01 11.19 9.90
CA THR A 297 -19.90 12.64 10.01
C THR A 297 -20.83 13.15 11.08
N ARG A 298 -20.31 13.95 12.01
CA ARG A 298 -21.11 14.71 12.98
C ARG A 298 -20.86 16.19 12.77
N LEU A 299 -21.93 16.97 12.76
CA LEU A 299 -21.80 18.42 12.70
C LEU A 299 -22.82 19.15 13.58
N SER A 300 -22.40 20.33 14.04
CA SER A 300 -23.16 21.25 14.87
C SER A 300 -23.04 22.66 14.28
N GLY A 301 -24.14 23.41 14.27
CA GLY A 301 -24.18 24.73 13.65
C GLY A 301 -25.40 25.55 14.00
N ILE A 302 -25.51 26.71 13.36
CA ILE A 302 -26.64 27.61 13.49
C ILE A 302 -27.08 28.13 12.13
N VAL A 303 -28.34 28.56 12.05
CA VAL A 303 -28.81 29.42 10.95
C VAL A 303 -29.71 30.52 11.52
N LYS A 304 -29.37 31.77 11.22
CA LYS A 304 -30.14 32.95 11.63
C LYS A 304 -31.18 33.27 10.58
N LEU A 305 -32.30 33.86 10.99
CA LEU A 305 -33.26 34.41 10.05
C LEU A 305 -32.75 35.73 9.46
N THR A 306 -32.50 35.77 8.16
CA THR A 306 -32.07 36.98 7.44
C THR A 306 -33.08 38.11 7.64
N GLY A 307 -32.59 39.27 8.08
CA GLY A 307 -33.43 40.42 8.45
C GLY A 307 -34.09 40.32 9.83
N TYR A 308 -33.94 39.21 10.54
CA TYR A 308 -34.47 39.00 11.89
C TYR A 308 -33.60 38.09 12.77
N GLU A 309 -32.31 38.42 12.82
CA GLU A 309 -31.24 37.54 13.32
C GLU A 309 -31.32 37.18 14.82
N ARG A 310 -32.15 37.90 15.59
CA ARG A 310 -32.44 37.54 16.99
C ARG A 310 -33.05 36.14 17.11
N ILE A 311 -33.67 35.65 16.02
CA ILE A 311 -34.24 34.32 15.91
C ILE A 311 -33.33 33.47 15.03
N TYR A 312 -32.97 32.31 15.56
CA TYR A 312 -32.08 31.39 14.89
C TYR A 312 -32.42 29.95 15.26
N SER A 313 -31.95 28.99 14.47
CA SER A 313 -32.06 27.57 14.76
C SER A 313 -30.70 26.99 15.08
N LYS A 314 -30.61 26.21 16.15
CA LYS A 314 -29.48 25.29 16.37
C LYS A 314 -29.68 24.04 15.52
N LEU A 315 -28.61 23.59 14.88
CA LEU A 315 -28.59 22.49 13.92
C LEU A 315 -27.62 21.43 14.42
N ASN A 316 -28.07 20.18 14.52
CA ASN A 316 -27.20 19.03 14.76
C ASN A 316 -27.49 17.97 13.70
N MET A 317 -26.45 17.34 13.17
CA MET A 317 -26.58 16.22 12.24
C MET A 317 -25.55 15.14 12.51
N GLU A 318 -26.00 13.89 12.44
CA GLU A 318 -25.14 12.71 12.27
C GLU A 318 -25.51 12.01 10.96
N CYS A 319 -24.53 11.80 10.09
CA CYS A 319 -24.72 11.20 8.78
C CYS A 319 -23.65 10.14 8.52
N ILE A 320 -24.06 9.02 7.92
CA ILE A 320 -23.15 7.95 7.51
C ILE A 320 -23.13 7.88 5.99
N THR A 321 -21.96 8.00 5.40
CA THR A 321 -21.72 7.75 3.97
C THR A 321 -20.93 6.47 3.79
N LYS A 322 -21.20 5.73 2.72
CA LYS A 322 -20.54 4.46 2.39
C LYS A 322 -19.66 4.65 1.16
N PHE A 323 -18.47 4.06 1.22
CA PHE A 323 -17.54 3.96 0.10
C PHE A 323 -18.09 3.06 -1.00
N ILE A 324 -18.02 3.52 -2.24
CA ILE A 324 -18.38 2.76 -3.44
C ILE A 324 -17.28 2.91 -4.49
N TYR A 325 -16.85 1.79 -5.05
CA TYR A 325 -16.01 1.74 -6.24
C TYR A 325 -16.84 1.22 -7.42
N ASP A 326 -17.01 2.04 -8.45
CA ASP A 326 -17.60 1.65 -9.72
C ASP A 326 -16.48 1.24 -10.68
N ASN A 327 -16.27 -0.08 -10.82
CA ASN A 327 -15.25 -0.64 -11.70
C ASN A 327 -15.49 -0.32 -13.20
N LYS A 328 -16.74 -0.09 -13.61
CA LYS A 328 -17.05 0.22 -15.01
C LYS A 328 -16.60 1.63 -15.38
N ASN A 329 -16.87 2.60 -14.52
CA ASN A 329 -16.50 3.99 -14.75
C ASN A 329 -15.15 4.36 -14.10
N LYS A 330 -14.53 3.42 -13.40
CA LYS A 330 -13.30 3.58 -12.59
C LYS A 330 -13.41 4.76 -11.62
N LYS A 331 -14.57 4.90 -10.97
CA LYS A 331 -14.88 6.01 -10.06
C LYS A 331 -14.99 5.54 -8.62
N VAL A 332 -14.56 6.40 -7.71
CA VAL A 332 -14.76 6.21 -6.27
C VAL A 332 -15.63 7.33 -5.74
N SER A 333 -16.70 6.96 -5.03
CA SER A 333 -17.63 7.89 -4.41
C SER A 333 -17.93 7.50 -2.96
N PHE A 334 -18.41 8.50 -2.22
CA PHE A 334 -19.08 8.31 -0.94
C PHE A 334 -20.54 8.66 -1.11
N GLU A 335 -21.43 7.72 -0.79
CA GLU A 335 -22.88 7.89 -0.95
C GLU A 335 -23.60 7.80 0.39
N ILE A 336 -24.72 8.51 0.53
CA ILE A 336 -25.51 8.49 1.77
C ILE A 336 -26.04 7.07 2.01
N TYR A 337 -25.61 6.45 3.11
CA TYR A 337 -25.88 5.04 3.39
C TYR A 337 -27.16 4.80 4.20
N SER A 338 -27.46 5.72 5.12
CA SER A 338 -28.60 5.60 6.04
C SER A 338 -29.30 6.93 6.23
N THR A 339 -30.52 6.89 6.75
CA THR A 339 -31.25 8.10 7.13
C THR A 339 -30.46 8.85 8.19
N PRO A 340 -30.04 10.10 7.93
CA PRO A 340 -29.27 10.87 8.91
C PRO A 340 -30.14 11.23 10.11
N ILE A 341 -29.51 11.30 11.28
CA ILE A 341 -30.13 11.86 12.47
C ILE A 341 -29.99 13.38 12.36
N MET A 342 -31.10 14.09 12.25
CA MET A 342 -31.14 15.54 12.05
C MET A 342 -32.01 16.20 13.12
N GLU A 343 -31.42 17.10 13.90
CA GLU A 343 -32.12 17.88 14.91
C GLU A 343 -32.05 19.37 14.56
N CYS A 344 -33.21 20.02 14.52
CA CYS A 344 -33.30 21.47 14.38
C CYS A 344 -34.12 22.02 15.54
N ARG A 345 -33.50 22.89 16.35
CA ARG A 345 -34.13 23.53 17.50
C ARG A 345 -34.17 25.05 17.30
N PRO A 346 -35.34 25.64 16.98
CA PRO A 346 -35.48 27.08 16.89
C PRO A 346 -35.36 27.73 18.27
N ILE A 347 -34.70 28.88 18.33
CA ILE A 347 -34.55 29.75 19.50
C ILE A 347 -35.27 31.06 19.21
N PHE A 348 -36.28 31.36 20.01
CA PHE A 348 -37.23 32.45 19.78
C PHE A 348 -37.85 32.93 21.10
N GLY A 349 -38.41 34.14 21.14
CA GLY A 349 -39.11 34.69 22.30
C GLY A 349 -40.57 34.24 22.42
N LEU A 350 -41.21 34.51 23.56
CA LEU A 350 -42.56 34.02 23.89
C LEU A 350 -43.65 34.39 22.86
N LEU A 351 -43.48 35.49 22.11
CA LEU A 351 -44.45 36.01 21.14
C LEU A 351 -44.06 35.72 19.67
N ASP A 352 -42.99 34.96 19.42
CA ASP A 352 -42.40 34.79 18.10
C ASP A 352 -42.87 33.50 17.37
N GLY A 353 -44.13 33.09 17.56
CA GLY A 353 -44.64 31.81 17.04
C GLY A 353 -44.52 31.64 15.51
N ILE A 354 -44.85 32.67 14.73
CA ILE A 354 -44.71 32.63 13.26
C ILE A 354 -43.23 32.58 12.83
N PRO A 355 -42.35 33.48 13.32
CA PRO A 355 -40.93 33.39 13.06
C PRO A 355 -40.29 32.06 13.47
N ALA A 356 -40.77 31.41 14.56
CA ALA A 356 -40.27 30.12 14.99
C ALA A 356 -40.52 29.01 13.95
N ALA A 357 -41.71 29.01 13.32
CA ALA A 357 -42.02 28.08 12.23
C ALA A 357 -41.12 28.32 11.00
N VAL A 358 -40.84 29.58 10.67
CA VAL A 358 -39.90 29.94 9.59
C VAL A 358 -38.48 29.45 9.94
N ALA A 359 -38.00 29.70 11.16
CA ALA A 359 -36.68 29.26 11.63
C ALA A 359 -36.54 27.73 11.59
N LYS A 360 -37.60 26.99 11.94
CA LYS A 360 -37.63 25.53 11.82
C LYS A 360 -37.55 25.07 10.37
N SER A 361 -38.31 25.70 9.47
CA SER A 361 -38.27 25.40 8.03
C SER A 361 -36.89 25.65 7.43
N VAL A 362 -36.34 26.85 7.69
CA VAL A 362 -34.99 27.22 7.25
C VAL A 362 -33.95 26.23 7.80
N GLY A 363 -34.00 25.91 9.09
CA GLY A 363 -33.08 24.94 9.69
C GLY A 363 -33.18 23.53 9.09
N ASN A 364 -34.39 23.05 8.78
CA ASN A 364 -34.56 21.77 8.10
C ASN A 364 -33.99 21.78 6.67
N TRP A 365 -34.19 22.87 5.91
CA TRP A 365 -33.57 23.03 4.59
C TRP A 365 -32.04 23.10 4.67
N SER A 366 -31.49 23.77 5.69
CA SER A 366 -30.04 23.79 5.96
C SER A 366 -29.49 22.38 6.22
N LEU A 367 -30.13 21.60 7.10
CA LEU A 367 -29.71 20.23 7.40
C LEU A 367 -29.76 19.33 6.16
N LYS A 368 -30.79 19.48 5.31
CA LYS A 368 -30.88 18.75 4.04
C LYS A 368 -29.74 19.12 3.09
N SER A 369 -29.43 20.42 2.96
CA SER A 369 -28.31 20.90 2.14
C SER A 369 -26.96 20.38 2.66
N PHE A 370 -26.75 20.36 3.98
CA PHE A 370 -25.55 19.76 4.58
C PHE A 370 -25.45 18.27 4.25
N ARG A 371 -26.52 17.51 4.45
CA ARG A 371 -26.56 16.08 4.12
C ARG A 371 -26.16 15.83 2.67
N ASP A 372 -26.81 16.52 1.72
CA ASP A 372 -26.62 16.26 0.30
C ASP A 372 -25.18 16.60 -0.16
N SER A 373 -24.50 17.52 0.53
CA SER A 373 -23.09 17.84 0.26
C SER A 373 -22.08 16.78 0.73
N LEU A 374 -22.46 15.89 1.66
CA LEU A 374 -21.57 14.86 2.18
C LEU A 374 -21.40 13.67 1.24
N ALA A 375 -22.19 13.60 0.17
CA ALA A 375 -21.93 12.71 -0.95
C ALA A 375 -20.96 13.38 -1.92
N PHE A 376 -19.81 12.76 -2.20
CA PHE A 376 -18.77 13.32 -3.07
C PHE A 376 -17.92 12.23 -3.72
N GLU A 377 -17.19 12.60 -4.77
CA GLU A 377 -16.28 11.72 -5.52
C GLU A 377 -14.81 12.02 -5.17
N LEU A 378 -13.97 10.99 -5.15
CA LEU A 378 -12.51 11.14 -5.06
C LEU A 378 -11.89 11.47 -6.42
N ALA A 379 -10.65 11.95 -6.42
CA ALA A 379 -9.88 12.06 -7.65
C ALA A 379 -9.58 10.66 -8.22
N ASN A 380 -9.71 10.49 -9.53
CA ASN A 380 -9.40 9.24 -10.21
C ASN A 380 -7.95 9.22 -10.72
N ASN A 381 -6.99 9.12 -9.80
CA ASN A 381 -5.55 9.05 -10.09
C ASN A 381 -4.91 7.76 -9.54
N PHE A 382 -5.70 6.69 -9.42
CA PHE A 382 -5.27 5.47 -8.72
C PHE A 382 -4.18 4.69 -9.47
N THR A 383 -4.20 4.69 -10.81
CA THR A 383 -3.13 4.13 -11.64
C THR A 383 -1.81 4.90 -11.47
N ASP A 384 -1.87 6.20 -11.23
CA ASP A 384 -0.65 6.98 -10.95
C ASP A 384 -0.11 6.61 -9.56
N ILE A 385 -0.98 6.57 -8.55
CA ILE A 385 -0.63 6.24 -7.15
C ILE A 385 0.11 4.89 -7.06
N ILE A 386 -0.41 3.85 -7.70
CA ILE A 386 0.20 2.51 -7.65
C ILE A 386 1.52 2.37 -8.41
N ASN A 387 1.79 3.25 -9.38
CA ASN A 387 3.03 3.25 -10.16
C ASN A 387 4.08 4.27 -9.66
N ASP A 388 3.71 5.12 -8.69
CA ASP A 388 4.51 6.30 -8.35
C ASP A 388 5.77 5.95 -7.55
N ILE A 389 5.66 5.10 -6.52
CA ILE A 389 6.78 4.78 -5.62
C ILE A 389 7.46 3.45 -5.96
N VAL A 390 6.70 2.36 -6.05
CA VAL A 390 7.25 1.01 -6.26
C VAL A 390 6.84 0.49 -7.64
N ASN A 391 7.84 0.15 -8.46
CA ASN A 391 7.64 -0.52 -9.74
C ASN A 391 8.25 -1.92 -9.68
N TRP A 392 7.39 -2.95 -9.61
CA TRP A 392 7.81 -4.34 -9.56
C TRP A 392 8.42 -4.78 -10.89
N ASN A 393 9.60 -5.39 -10.84
CA ASN A 393 10.43 -5.71 -12.00
C ASN A 393 10.69 -4.50 -12.94
N ASN A 394 10.62 -3.29 -12.38
CA ASN A 394 10.69 -2.01 -13.11
C ASN A 394 9.58 -1.83 -14.18
N LEU A 395 8.44 -2.51 -14.00
CA LEU A 395 7.27 -2.42 -14.86
C LEU A 395 6.19 -1.56 -14.20
N LYS A 396 5.45 -0.83 -15.04
CA LYS A 396 4.25 -0.10 -14.65
C LYS A 396 3.02 -0.95 -14.93
N ILE A 397 2.05 -0.90 -14.03
CA ILE A 397 0.73 -1.45 -14.29
C ILE A 397 -0.08 -0.47 -15.15
N SER A 398 -0.89 -0.99 -16.06
CA SER A 398 -1.76 -0.17 -16.91
C SER A 398 -3.20 -0.12 -16.41
N GLU A 399 -3.65 -1.10 -15.61
CA GLU A 399 -5.03 -1.18 -15.15
C GLU A 399 -5.16 -1.49 -13.65
N VAL A 400 -5.95 -0.67 -12.97
CA VAL A 400 -6.48 -0.94 -11.63
C VAL A 400 -7.72 -1.81 -11.75
N THR A 401 -7.71 -2.94 -11.04
CA THR A 401 -8.78 -3.93 -11.04
C THR A 401 -9.80 -3.64 -9.94
N ASN A 402 -9.31 -3.36 -8.73
CA ASN A 402 -10.12 -3.15 -7.54
C ASN A 402 -9.63 -1.98 -6.70
N ILE A 403 -10.57 -1.34 -6.00
CA ILE A 403 -10.30 -0.34 -4.97
C ILE A 403 -11.19 -0.65 -3.76
N ILE A 404 -10.56 -0.79 -2.60
CA ILE A 404 -11.21 -1.28 -1.38
C ILE A 404 -10.90 -0.32 -0.24
N LEU A 405 -11.94 0.11 0.48
CA LEU A 405 -11.79 0.80 1.77
C LEU A 405 -12.24 -0.15 2.88
N ASN A 406 -11.32 -0.54 3.75
CA ASN A 406 -11.61 -1.30 4.95
C ASN A 406 -10.55 -1.00 6.01
N VAL A 407 -10.74 0.07 6.79
CA VAL A 407 -9.72 0.70 7.64
C VAL A 407 -8.63 1.36 6.80
N GLY A 408 -7.74 0.56 6.20
CA GLY A 408 -6.84 1.04 5.15
C GLY A 408 -7.53 1.17 3.79
N PHE A 409 -6.95 2.00 2.93
CA PHE A 409 -7.37 2.18 1.54
C PHE A 409 -6.44 1.39 0.61
N CYS A 410 -6.99 0.40 -0.09
CA CYS A 410 -6.25 -0.51 -0.95
C CYS A 410 -6.57 -0.28 -2.43
N ILE A 411 -5.53 -0.28 -3.25
CA ILE A 411 -5.62 -0.26 -4.71
C ILE A 411 -4.94 -1.54 -5.22
N GLN A 412 -5.60 -2.26 -6.11
CA GLN A 412 -5.12 -3.51 -6.69
C GLN A 412 -5.10 -3.42 -8.21
N GLY A 413 -4.21 -4.18 -8.84
CA GLY A 413 -4.10 -4.25 -10.29
C GLY A 413 -3.38 -5.49 -10.77
N ASN A 414 -3.28 -5.60 -12.10
CA ASN A 414 -2.58 -6.67 -12.79
C ASN A 414 -1.31 -6.14 -13.46
N MET A 415 -0.26 -6.95 -13.49
CA MET A 415 0.96 -6.64 -14.23
C MET A 415 0.79 -7.03 -15.71
N ASN A 416 1.50 -6.31 -16.59
CA ASN A 416 1.52 -6.58 -18.02
C ASN A 416 2.44 -7.76 -18.39
#